data_AF-A0A645EBR6-F1
#
_entry.id   AF-A0A645EBR6-F1
#
_cell.length_a   1.000
_cell.length_b   1.000
_cell.length_c   1.000
_cell.angle_alpha   90.00
_cell.angle_beta   90.00
_cell.angle_gamma   90.00
#
_symmetry.space_group_name_H-M   'P 1'
#
loop_
_entity.id
_entity.type
_entity.pdbx_description
1 polymer ?
#
loop_
_entity_poly.entity_id
_entity_poly.type
_entity_poly.pdbx_seq_one_letter_code
_entity_poly.pdbx_strand_id
1 'polypeptide(L)'
;MNELVKWLTNLNSVVMPMRYLWVFLAYMMLNKAYKKFTSEYKFVKNPKIGYIFGAWCFAFTAFACILGMVPKIEYAADPKAWWFQLISNIITPIVLILLGMILPAIARRDKNKEVPVSETIPQA
;
A
#
# COMPACT_ATOMS: atom_id res chain seq x y z
N MET A 1 19.15 -2.43 23.75
CA MET A 1 18.50 -1.76 22.59
C MET A 1 17.58 -0.67 23.11
N ASN A 2 17.81 0.57 22.71
CA ASN A 2 16.97 1.73 23.08
C ASN A 2 15.52 1.53 22.64
N GLU A 3 14.56 2.02 23.43
CA GLU A 3 13.13 1.90 23.13
C GLU A 3 12.75 2.50 21.78
N LEU A 4 13.39 3.61 21.40
CA LEU A 4 13.21 4.24 20.09
C LEU A 4 13.54 3.29 18.92
N VAL A 5 14.62 2.51 19.04
CA VAL A 5 15.04 1.57 17.98
C VAL A 5 14.05 0.40 17.88
N LYS A 6 13.55 -0.10 19.02
CA LYS A 6 12.50 -1.13 19.04
C LYS A 6 11.22 -0.63 18.38
N TRP A 7 10.85 0.62 18.64
CA TRP A 7 9.69 1.27 18.03
C TRP A 7 9.85 1.41 16.51
N LEU A 8 10.98 1.94 16.03
CA LEU A 8 11.26 2.07 14.59
C LEU A 8 11.23 0.72 13.85
N THR A 9 11.80 -0.34 14.44
CA THR A 9 11.78 -1.68 13.84
C THR A 9 10.38 -2.27 13.76
N ASN A 10 9.55 -2.09 14.80
CA ASN A 10 8.14 -2.53 14.78
C ASN A 10 7.33 -1.73 13.75
N LEU A 11 7.61 -0.44 13.58
CA LEU A 11 6.93 0.39 12.60
C LEU A 11 7.30 -0.03 11.17
N ASN A 12 8.58 -0.25 10.89
CA ASN A 12 9.06 -0.71 9.58
C ASN A 12 8.47 -2.07 9.18
N SER A 13 8.35 -3.00 10.14
CA SER A 13 7.77 -4.32 9.88
C SER A 13 6.28 -4.29 9.51
N VAL A 14 5.57 -3.21 9.84
CA VAL A 14 4.16 -2.99 9.48
C VAL A 14 4.00 -2.18 8.19
N VAL A 15 4.86 -1.18 7.96
CA VAL A 15 4.84 -0.37 6.73
C VAL A 15 5.11 -1.22 5.49
N MET A 16 6.01 -2.20 5.59
CA MET A 16 6.35 -3.07 4.45
C MET A 16 5.16 -3.89 3.95
N PRO A 17 4.37 -4.58 4.79
CA PRO A 17 3.17 -5.30 4.36
C PRO A 17 2.02 -4.42 3.90
N MET A 18 1.92 -3.18 4.42
CA MET A 18 0.86 -2.24 4.04
C MET A 18 0.81 -2.00 2.53
N ARG A 19 1.96 -1.95 1.85
CA ARG A 19 2.02 -1.80 0.39
C ARG A 19 1.37 -2.99 -0.34
N TYR A 20 1.44 -4.19 0.21
CA TYR A 20 0.87 -5.39 -0.40
C TYR A 20 -0.64 -5.42 -0.32
N LEU A 21 -1.26 -4.71 0.64
CA LEU A 21 -2.72 -4.52 0.65
C LEU A 21 -3.21 -3.90 -0.66
N TRP A 22 -2.47 -2.93 -1.18
CA TRP A 22 -2.80 -2.30 -2.46
C TRP A 22 -2.64 -3.25 -3.64
N VAL A 23 -1.61 -4.10 -3.60
CA VAL A 23 -1.36 -5.13 -4.62
C VAL A 23 -2.49 -6.18 -4.62
N PHE A 24 -2.90 -6.66 -3.45
CA PHE A 24 -4.01 -7.61 -3.34
C PHE A 24 -5.35 -6.98 -3.73
N LEU A 25 -5.58 -5.72 -3.36
CA LEU A 25 -6.76 -4.96 -3.80
C LEU A 25 -6.79 -4.83 -5.34
N ALA A 26 -5.68 -4.44 -5.95
CA ALA A 26 -5.55 -4.35 -7.40
C ALA A 26 -5.78 -5.71 -8.08
N TYR A 27 -5.23 -6.78 -7.51
CA TYR A 27 -5.44 -8.14 -8.01
C TYR A 27 -6.91 -8.59 -7.92
N MET A 28 -7.61 -8.30 -6.82
CA MET A 28 -9.05 -8.55 -6.70
C MET A 28 -9.85 -7.76 -7.73
N MET A 29 -9.54 -6.47 -7.91
CA MET A 29 -10.19 -5.61 -8.91
C MET A 29 -9.93 -6.11 -10.35
N LEU A 30 -8.71 -6.57 -10.64
CA LEU A 30 -8.35 -7.13 -11.95
C LEU A 30 -9.13 -8.42 -12.23
N ASN A 31 -9.25 -9.31 -11.25
CA ASN A 31 -10.07 -10.53 -11.39
C ASN A 31 -11.57 -10.22 -11.54
N LYS A 32 -12.07 -9.16 -10.91
CA LYS A 32 -13.45 -8.68 -11.13
C LYS A 32 -13.64 -8.12 -12.54
N ALA A 33 -12.63 -7.43 -13.07
CA ALA A 33 -12.62 -6.83 -14.40
C ALA A 33 -12.07 -7.75 -15.50
N TYR A 34 -12.00 -9.07 -15.28
CA TYR A 34 -11.33 -10.02 -16.18
C TYR A 34 -11.85 -10.04 -17.62
N LYS A 35 -13.09 -9.57 -17.86
CA LYS A 35 -13.68 -9.47 -19.22
C LYS A 35 -13.12 -8.31 -20.03
N LYS A 36 -12.61 -7.27 -19.37
CA LYS A 36 -12.13 -6.04 -20.00
C LYS A 36 -10.62 -6.09 -20.31
N PHE A 37 -9.87 -6.93 -19.60
CA PHE A 37 -8.40 -6.99 -19.70
C PHE A 37 -7.92 -8.42 -19.97
N THR A 38 -7.26 -8.62 -21.10
CA THR A 38 -6.58 -9.87 -21.42
C THR A 38 -5.14 -9.80 -20.94
N SER A 39 -4.82 -10.54 -19.89
CA SER A 39 -3.45 -10.64 -19.36
C SER A 39 -2.72 -11.80 -20.03
N GLU A 40 -1.48 -11.57 -20.47
CA GLU A 40 -0.58 -12.61 -21.02
C GLU A 40 -0.32 -13.70 -19.98
N TYR A 41 -0.16 -13.30 -18.72
CA TYR A 41 -0.05 -14.21 -17.58
C TYR A 41 -1.30 -14.18 -16.70
N LYS A 42 -1.82 -15.36 -16.35
CA LYS A 42 -2.92 -15.54 -15.40
C LYS A 42 -2.48 -16.49 -14.30
N PHE A 43 -2.40 -15.98 -13.06
CA PHE A 43 -2.08 -16.81 -11.89
C PHE A 43 -3.10 -17.93 -11.70
N VAL A 44 -4.40 -17.62 -11.84
CA VAL A 44 -5.49 -18.61 -11.81
C VAL A 44 -6.35 -18.43 -13.06
N LYS A 45 -6.60 -19.52 -13.79
CA LYS A 45 -7.45 -19.51 -15.01
C LYS A 45 -8.90 -19.13 -14.69
N ASN A 46 -9.38 -19.50 -13.50
CA ASN A 46 -10.70 -19.17 -13.01
C ASN A 46 -10.68 -17.86 -12.19
N PRO A 47 -11.26 -16.75 -12.69
CA PRO A 47 -11.20 -15.44 -12.04
C PRO A 47 -11.91 -15.41 -10.67
N LYS A 48 -12.92 -16.27 -10.46
CA LYS A 48 -13.62 -16.37 -9.16
C LYS A 48 -12.70 -16.93 -8.07
N ILE A 49 -11.94 -17.96 -8.40
CA ILE A 49 -10.96 -18.57 -7.50
C ILE A 49 -9.80 -17.60 -7.26
N GLY A 50 -9.35 -16.92 -8.33
CA GLY A 50 -8.36 -15.85 -8.23
C GLY A 50 -8.80 -14.76 -7.24
N TYR A 51 -10.05 -14.30 -7.32
CA TYR A 51 -10.60 -13.32 -6.39
C TYR A 51 -10.59 -13.81 -4.93
N ILE A 52 -10.99 -15.05 -4.67
CA ILE A 52 -11.01 -15.63 -3.31
C ILE A 52 -9.61 -15.70 -2.71
N PHE A 53 -8.61 -16.15 -3.47
CA PHE A 53 -7.22 -16.13 -3.00
C PHE A 53 -6.72 -14.72 -2.70
N GLY A 54 -7.05 -13.76 -3.56
CA GLY A 54 -6.74 -12.35 -3.33
C GLY A 54 -7.38 -11.82 -2.04
N ALA A 55 -8.65 -12.16 -1.82
CA ALA A 55 -9.40 -11.74 -0.63
C ALA A 55 -8.84 -12.37 0.65
N TRP A 56 -8.47 -13.65 0.62
CA TRP A 56 -7.82 -14.33 1.75
C TRP A 56 -6.47 -13.70 2.10
N CYS A 57 -5.60 -13.51 1.10
CA CYS A 57 -4.30 -12.87 1.30
C CYS A 57 -4.44 -11.42 1.79
N PHE A 58 -5.43 -10.69 1.27
CA PHE A 58 -5.74 -9.34 1.73
C PHE A 58 -6.17 -9.34 3.21
N ALA A 59 -7.12 -10.20 3.59
CA ALA A 59 -7.63 -10.29 4.95
C ALA A 59 -6.53 -10.66 5.94
N PHE A 60 -5.72 -11.68 5.63
CA PHE A 60 -4.59 -12.11 6.46
C PHE A 60 -3.55 -10.99 6.63
N THR A 61 -3.20 -10.32 5.54
CA THR A 61 -2.23 -9.21 5.58
C THR A 61 -2.77 -8.03 6.37
N ALA A 62 -4.05 -7.67 6.18
CA ALA A 62 -4.69 -6.57 6.88
C ALA A 62 -4.75 -6.86 8.39
N PHE A 63 -5.12 -8.09 8.76
CA PHE A 63 -5.12 -8.55 10.14
C PHE A 63 -3.72 -8.45 10.78
N ALA A 64 -2.68 -8.94 10.11
CA ALA A 64 -1.31 -8.83 10.58
C ALA A 64 -0.84 -7.37 10.74
N CYS A 65 -1.21 -6.49 9.80
CA CYS A 65 -0.90 -5.06 9.89
C CYS A 65 -1.58 -4.41 11.10
N ILE A 66 -2.87 -4.69 11.32
CA ILE A 66 -3.62 -4.14 12.45
C ILE A 66 -3.01 -4.60 13.78
N LEU A 67 -2.73 -5.90 13.92
CA LEU A 67 -2.08 -6.44 15.12
C LEU A 67 -0.69 -5.86 15.34
N GLY A 68 0.08 -5.62 14.27
CA GLY A 68 1.41 -5.03 14.37
C GLY A 68 1.41 -3.56 14.80
N MET A 69 0.31 -2.82 14.57
CA MET A 69 0.16 -1.43 15.02
C MET A 69 -0.22 -1.28 16.49
N VAL A 70 -0.79 -2.34 17.10
CA VAL A 70 -1.21 -2.31 18.50
C VAL A 70 0.01 -2.09 19.42
N PRO A 71 -0.02 -1.08 20.31
CA PRO A 71 1.08 -0.82 21.22
C PRO A 71 1.29 -2.01 22.16
N LYS A 72 2.55 -2.36 22.38
CA LYS A 72 2.97 -3.45 23.29
C LYS A 72 3.10 -3.01 24.74
N ILE A 73 2.78 -1.74 25.05
CA ILE A 73 2.73 -1.24 26.42
C ILE A 73 1.42 -1.71 27.05
N GLU A 74 1.45 -2.09 28.34
CA GLU A 74 0.23 -2.32 29.09
C GLU A 74 -0.60 -1.04 29.20
N TYR A 75 -1.85 -1.10 28.71
CA TYR A 75 -2.80 0.02 28.81
C TYR A 75 -2.99 0.52 30.26
N ALA A 76 -2.91 -0.41 31.22
CA ALA A 76 -3.08 -0.11 32.64
C ALA A 76 -1.90 0.63 33.26
N ALA A 77 -0.70 0.52 32.69
CA ALA A 77 0.51 1.15 33.24
C ALA A 77 0.63 2.63 32.84
N ASP A 78 0.34 2.96 31.57
CA ASP A 78 0.33 4.35 31.10
C ASP A 78 -0.61 4.56 29.90
N PRO A 79 -1.89 4.92 30.14
CA PRO A 79 -2.89 5.08 29.10
C PRO A 79 -2.55 6.16 28.06
N LYS A 80 -1.84 7.23 28.48
CA LYS A 80 -1.50 8.36 27.59
C LYS A 80 -0.41 7.97 26.61
N ALA A 81 0.62 7.28 27.09
CA ALA A 81 1.69 6.75 26.24
C ALA A 81 1.15 5.70 25.24
N TRP A 82 0.19 4.87 25.67
CA TRP A 82 -0.45 3.88 24.80
C TRP A 82 -1.17 4.53 23.62
N TRP A 83 -2.03 5.51 23.87
CA TRP A 83 -2.74 6.26 22.81
C TRP A 83 -1.77 7.01 21.90
N PHE A 84 -0.72 7.64 22.45
CA PHE A 84 0.28 8.33 21.67
C PHE A 84 1.04 7.38 20.72
N GLN A 85 1.41 6.19 21.19
CA GLN A 85 2.05 5.18 20.34
C GLN A 85 1.12 4.65 19.26
N LEU A 86 -0.13 4.35 19.59
CA LEU A 86 -1.10 3.88 18.60
C LEU A 86 -1.30 4.92 17.49
N ILE A 87 -1.50 6.19 17.88
CA ILE A 87 -1.67 7.29 16.93
C ILE A 87 -0.40 7.47 16.08
N SER A 88 0.78 7.47 16.69
CA SER A 88 2.06 7.61 15.96
C SER A 88 2.31 6.46 15.00
N ASN A 89 1.95 5.23 15.37
CA ASN A 89 2.05 4.03 14.51
C ASN A 89 1.12 4.10 13.30
N ILE A 90 0.01 4.83 13.38
CA ILE A 90 -0.94 5.03 12.28
C ILE A 90 -0.54 6.23 11.41
N ILE A 91 -0.20 7.36 12.05
CA ILE A 91 0.13 8.61 11.35
C ILE A 91 1.43 8.48 10.57
N THR A 92 2.45 7.82 11.12
CA THR A 92 3.78 7.75 10.48
C THR A 92 3.72 7.07 9.10
N PRO A 93 3.11 5.88 8.92
CA PRO A 93 2.91 5.29 7.60
C PRO A 93 2.14 6.20 6.62
N ILE A 94 1.11 6.90 7.10
CA ILE A 94 0.30 7.81 6.26
C ILE A 94 1.15 8.97 5.75
N VAL A 95 1.91 9.62 6.64
CA VAL A 95 2.83 10.71 6.26
C VAL A 95 3.87 10.22 5.26
N LEU A 96 4.45 9.04 5.46
CA LEU A 96 5.40 8.45 4.51
C LEU A 96 4.78 8.19 3.13
N ILE A 97 3.52 7.70 3.08
CA ILE A 97 2.79 7.50 1.82
C ILE A 97 2.52 8.85 1.13
N LEU A 98 2.09 9.88 1.87
CA LEU A 98 1.85 11.23 1.35
C LEU A 98 3.13 11.84 0.77
N LEU A 99 4.27 11.69 1.47
CA LEU A 99 5.59 12.11 0.96
C LEU A 99 5.96 11.34 -0.32
N GLY A 100 5.69 10.04 -0.38
CA GLY A 100 5.92 9.23 -1.58
C GLY A 100 5.11 9.66 -2.82
N MET A 101 3.98 10.37 -2.63
CA MET A 101 3.17 10.89 -3.73
C MET A 101 3.70 12.20 -4.34
N ILE A 102 4.72 12.83 -3.74
CA ILE A 102 5.28 14.10 -4.24
C ILE A 102 5.88 13.92 -5.65
N LEU A 103 6.70 12.88 -5.86
CA LEU A 103 7.32 12.62 -7.17
C LEU A 103 6.28 12.32 -8.27
N PRO A 104 5.28 11.44 -8.06
CA PRO A 104 4.16 11.28 -8.98
C PRO A 104 3.39 12.58 -9.27
N ALA A 105 3.23 13.45 -8.28
CA ALA A 105 2.53 14.72 -8.45
C ALA A 105 3.32 15.70 -9.33
N ILE A 106 4.64 15.76 -9.18
CA ILE A 106 5.52 16.56 -10.04
C ILE A 106 5.50 16.01 -11.48
N ALA A 107 5.68 14.70 -11.65
CA ALA A 107 5.66 14.06 -12.97
C ALA A 107 4.34 14.29 -13.74
N ARG A 108 3.20 14.35 -13.04
CA ARG A 108 1.89 14.70 -13.66
C ARG A 108 1.81 16.15 -14.11
N ARG A 109 2.48 17.08 -13.41
CA ARG A 109 2.53 18.50 -13.79
C ARG A 109 3.43 18.71 -15.01
N ASP A 110 4.53 17.96 -15.11
CA ASP A 110 5.46 18.08 -16.25
C ASP A 110 4.86 17.45 -17.52
N LYS A 111 4.17 16.31 -17.41
CA LYS A 111 3.41 15.73 -18.55
C LYS A 111 2.30 16.63 -19.09
N ASN A 112 1.75 17.53 -18.26
CA ASN A 112 0.76 18.51 -18.71
C ASN A 112 1.40 19.76 -19.34
N LYS A 113 2.73 19.92 -19.25
CA LYS A 113 3.48 21.02 -19.89
C LYS A 113 4.13 20.59 -21.21
N GLU A 114 4.41 19.30 -21.38
CA GLU A 114 4.84 18.74 -22.66
C GLU A 114 3.64 18.58 -23.60
N VAL A 115 3.44 19.58 -24.47
CA VAL A 115 2.64 19.49 -25.70
C VAL A 115 3.10 18.23 -26.47
N PRO A 116 2.19 17.38 -26.99
CA PRO A 116 2.56 16.15 -27.67
C PRO A 116 3.43 16.48 -28.89
N VAL A 117 4.68 16.02 -28.88
CA VAL A 117 5.60 16.04 -30.04
C VAL A 117 5.18 14.94 -31.03
N SER A 118 3.91 14.95 -31.45
CA SER A 118 3.38 14.01 -32.45
C SER A 118 3.20 14.63 -33.83
N GLU A 119 3.79 15.80 -34.10
CA GLU A 119 3.57 16.52 -35.36
C GLU A 119 4.86 16.97 -36.07
N THR A 120 5.96 16.21 -35.93
CA THR A 120 7.19 16.45 -36.72
C THR A 120 7.86 15.17 -37.21
N ILE A 121 7.11 14.29 -37.89
CA ILE A 121 7.72 13.37 -38.87
C ILE A 121 7.01 13.59 -40.20
N PRO A 122 7.66 14.24 -41.20
CA PRO A 122 7.11 14.33 -42.53
C PRO A 122 6.92 12.92 -43.10
N GLN A 123 5.73 12.64 -43.61
CA GLN A 123 5.49 11.51 -44.49
C GLN A 123 6.42 11.67 -45.70
N ALA A 124 7.36 10.75 -45.87
CA ALA A 124 8.18 10.57 -47.06
C ALA A 124 8.23 9.08 -47.41
#